data_AF-A0A1Y3BUA5-F1
#
_entry.id   AF-A0A1Y3BUA5-F1
#
_cell.length_a   1.000
_cell.length_b   1.000
_cell.length_c   1.000
_cell.angle_alpha   90.00
_cell.angle_beta   90.00
_cell.angle_gamma   90.00
#
_symmetry.space_group_name_H-M   'P 1'
#
loop_
_entity.id
_entity.type
_entity.pdbx_description
1 polymer ?
#
loop_
_entity_poly.entity_id
_entity_poly.type
_entity_poly.pdbx_seq_one_letter_code
_entity_poly.pdbx_strand_id
1 'polypeptide(L)'
;MEVPSSAYLSNGQFPGPTIECKTNDNVIVNVVNKLDEPFLITWNGVKQRKTSWQDGVLEQTVQSHQVTVDLSYASEKSDWNLSYFASLGMHRAVGAFGGFNIQARPVIFVPYLKLVAEFTILVSDWWKSDHKTLRQRLDSGKTLPKPAGLLINGSPCATSSLVKQV
;
A
#
# COMPACT_ATOMS: atom_id res chain seq x y z
N MET A 1 -12.13 -25.06 12.90
CA MET A 1 -10.72 -24.64 13.09
C MET A 1 -10.50 -23.41 12.24
N GLU A 2 -10.33 -22.25 12.87
CA GLU A 2 -9.92 -21.03 12.18
C GLU A 2 -8.45 -21.15 11.80
N VAL A 3 -8.16 -21.02 10.51
CA VAL A 3 -6.78 -21.05 10.01
C VAL A 3 -6.22 -19.63 10.16
N PRO A 4 -5.20 -19.40 11.00
CA PRO A 4 -4.56 -18.09 11.08
C PRO A 4 -3.95 -17.77 9.71
N SER A 5 -4.32 -16.63 9.14
CA SER A 5 -3.82 -16.18 7.84
C SER A 5 -2.70 -15.16 8.07
N SER A 6 -1.59 -15.29 7.33
CA SER A 6 -0.44 -14.39 7.42
C SER A 6 -0.78 -13.04 6.79
N ALA A 7 -0.57 -11.94 7.50
CA ALA A 7 -0.72 -10.58 6.99
C ALA A 7 0.60 -9.82 7.12
N TYR A 8 0.95 -8.99 6.14
CA TYR A 8 2.09 -8.09 6.24
C TYR A 8 1.73 -6.87 7.07
N LEU A 9 2.50 -6.66 8.12
CA LEU A 9 2.37 -5.52 9.01
C LEU A 9 3.40 -4.46 8.65
N SER A 10 2.95 -3.28 8.26
CA SER A 10 3.83 -2.12 8.15
C SER A 10 3.83 -1.40 9.50
N ASN A 11 4.96 -1.39 10.20
CA ASN A 11 5.10 -0.85 11.56
C ASN A 11 4.08 -1.41 12.58
N GLY A 12 3.72 -2.69 12.46
CA GLY A 12 2.76 -3.34 13.35
C GLY A 12 1.29 -3.01 13.06
N GLN A 13 1.00 -2.29 11.96
CA GLN A 13 -0.36 -1.92 11.56
C GLN A 13 -0.76 -2.63 10.25
N PHE A 14 -2.05 -2.97 10.17
CA PHE A 14 -2.70 -3.51 8.99
C PHE A 14 -4.07 -2.83 8.83
N PRO A 15 -4.36 -2.16 7.70
CA PRO A 15 -3.47 -1.89 6.55
C PRO A 15 -2.26 -1.02 6.94
N GLY A 16 -1.31 -0.83 6.04
CA GLY A 16 -0.16 0.03 6.29
C GLY A 16 -0.57 1.48 6.63
N PRO A 17 0.28 2.23 7.34
CA PRO A 17 -0.03 3.60 7.77
C PRO A 17 -0.29 4.50 6.56
N THR A 18 -1.32 5.33 6.65
CA THR A 18 -1.60 6.34 5.63
C THR A 18 -0.51 7.42 5.65
N ILE A 19 0.04 7.74 4.48
CA ILE A 19 1.02 8.82 4.31
C ILE A 19 0.25 10.08 3.91
N GLU A 20 0.33 11.11 4.75
CA GLU A 20 -0.25 12.43 4.51
C GLU A 20 0.86 13.42 4.19
N CYS A 21 0.75 14.12 3.07
CA CYS A 21 1.74 15.10 2.63
C CYS A 21 1.07 16.25 1.87
N LYS A 22 1.79 17.35 1.62
CA LYS A 22 1.28 18.47 0.83
C LYS A 22 1.94 18.54 -0.54
N THR A 23 1.29 19.22 -1.47
CA THR A 23 1.89 19.51 -2.78
C THR A 23 3.24 20.21 -2.60
N ASN A 24 4.25 19.75 -3.34
CA ASN A 24 5.65 20.20 -3.30
C ASN A 24 6.45 19.81 -2.05
N ASP A 25 5.93 18.91 -1.21
CA ASP A 25 6.75 18.29 -0.17
C ASP A 25 7.68 17.22 -0.75
N ASN A 26 8.84 17.02 -0.12
CA ASN A 26 9.70 15.87 -0.35
C ASN A 26 9.39 14.81 0.70
N VAL A 27 8.82 13.69 0.27
CA VAL A 27 8.47 12.59 1.17
C VAL A 27 9.60 11.56 1.13
N ILE A 28 10.29 11.39 2.25
CA ILE A 28 11.36 10.41 2.41
C ILE A 28 10.82 9.23 3.21
N VAL A 29 10.68 8.08 2.56
CA VAL A 29 10.22 6.83 3.18
C VAL A 29 11.39 5.86 3.28
N ASN A 30 11.74 5.48 4.51
CA ASN A 30 12.74 4.45 4.75
C ASN A 30 12.05 3.09 4.87
N VAL A 31 12.33 2.19 3.93
CA VAL A 31 11.74 0.84 3.88
C VAL A 31 12.77 -0.15 4.39
N VAL A 32 12.55 -0.65 5.61
CA VAL A 32 13.37 -1.71 6.22
C VAL A 32 12.65 -3.03 6.05
N ASN A 33 13.16 -3.88 5.16
CA ASN A 33 12.60 -5.20 4.96
C ASN A 33 13.07 -6.15 6.07
N LYS A 34 12.11 -6.73 6.80
CA LYS A 34 12.35 -7.77 7.81
C LYS A 34 11.90 -9.15 7.35
N LEU A 35 11.48 -9.28 6.09
CA LEU A 35 11.00 -10.53 5.51
C LEU A 35 12.17 -11.37 4.98
N ASP A 36 11.92 -12.67 4.80
CA ASP A 36 12.83 -13.64 4.18
C ASP A 36 12.88 -13.54 2.64
N GLU A 37 12.15 -12.58 2.08
CA GLU A 37 11.97 -12.41 0.63
C GLU A 37 12.12 -10.95 0.20
N PRO A 38 12.50 -10.68 -1.07
CA PRO A 38 12.68 -9.32 -1.56
C PRO A 38 11.35 -8.55 -1.53
N PHE A 39 11.40 -7.29 -1.09
CA PHE A 39 10.22 -6.44 -0.91
C PHE A 39 10.45 -5.07 -1.55
N LEU A 40 9.52 -4.65 -2.41
CA LEU A 40 9.50 -3.32 -3.03
C LEU A 40 8.11 -2.71 -2.91
N ILE A 41 8.06 -1.39 -2.74
CA ILE A 41 6.83 -0.60 -2.68
C ILE A 41 6.70 0.22 -3.96
N THR A 42 5.54 0.15 -4.59
CA THR A 42 5.14 1.01 -5.70
C THR A 42 4.14 2.07 -5.22
N TRP A 43 4.28 3.27 -5.78
CA TRP A 43 3.51 4.46 -5.43
C TRP A 43 2.47 4.71 -6.51
N ASN A 44 1.28 4.12 -6.36
CA ASN A 44 0.25 4.16 -7.39
C ASN A 44 -0.22 5.60 -7.64
N GLY A 45 -0.11 6.06 -8.89
CA GLY A 45 -0.54 7.40 -9.31
C GLY A 45 0.44 8.53 -8.98
N VAL A 46 1.53 8.25 -8.26
CA VAL A 46 2.64 9.20 -8.08
C VAL A 46 3.52 9.18 -9.32
N LYS A 47 3.83 10.37 -9.86
CA LYS A 47 4.75 10.49 -11.00
C LYS A 47 6.18 10.66 -10.50
N GLN A 48 6.98 9.60 -10.57
CA GLN A 48 8.41 9.58 -10.19
C GLN A 48 9.29 10.36 -11.19
N ARG A 49 9.18 11.68 -11.19
CA ARG A 49 9.97 12.55 -12.08
C ARG A 49 11.39 12.69 -11.55
N LYS A 50 12.37 12.36 -12.40
CA LYS A 50 13.81 12.35 -12.05
C LYS A 50 14.19 11.34 -10.96
N THR A 51 13.26 10.51 -10.50
CA THR A 51 13.43 9.45 -9.49
C THR A 51 12.83 8.12 -9.97
N SER A 52 12.85 7.87 -11.28
CA SER A 52 12.16 6.70 -11.89
C SER A 52 12.64 5.35 -11.36
N TRP A 53 13.87 5.27 -10.86
CA TRP A 53 14.41 4.06 -10.22
C TRP A 53 13.77 3.76 -8.84
N GLN A 54 12.99 4.68 -8.27
CA GLN A 54 12.30 4.51 -6.98
C GLN A 54 10.81 4.12 -7.14
N ASP A 55 10.37 3.81 -8.37
CA ASP A 55 8.98 3.44 -8.67
C ASP A 55 8.57 2.06 -8.12
N GLY A 56 9.55 1.25 -7.70
CA GLY A 56 9.30 -0.06 -7.10
C GLY A 56 9.01 -1.17 -8.10
N VAL A 57 9.39 -1.01 -9.37
CA VAL A 57 9.29 -2.08 -10.38
C VAL A 57 10.52 -2.99 -10.32
N LEU A 58 10.31 -4.29 -10.49
CA LEU A 58 11.33 -5.32 -10.32
C LEU A 58 12.37 -5.27 -11.46
N GLU A 59 13.45 -4.53 -11.24
CA GLU A 59 14.74 -4.67 -11.95
C GLU A 59 15.95 -4.49 -11.01
N GLN A 60 15.71 -4.11 -9.74
CA GLN A 60 16.74 -3.91 -8.72
C GLN A 60 16.40 -4.79 -7.51
N THR A 61 17.29 -5.74 -7.20
CA THR A 61 17.19 -6.55 -5.97
C THR A 61 17.72 -5.71 -4.84
N VAL A 62 16.84 -5.28 -3.95
CA VAL A 62 17.29 -4.39 -2.91
C VAL A 62 16.62 -4.83 -1.59
N GLN A 63 17.42 -5.00 -0.53
CA GLN A 63 17.02 -5.50 0.80
C GLN A 63 16.41 -4.41 1.70
N SER A 64 17.00 -3.21 1.81
CA SER A 64 16.42 -2.06 2.53
C SER A 64 16.80 -0.75 1.85
N HIS A 65 15.81 0.07 1.48
CA HIS A 65 16.03 1.26 0.65
C HIS A 65 15.32 2.45 1.23
N GLN A 66 15.95 3.59 1.01
CA GLN A 66 15.32 4.87 1.12
C GLN A 66 14.67 5.23 -0.22
N VAL A 67 13.37 5.49 -0.18
CA VAL A 67 12.61 6.02 -1.30
C VAL A 67 12.36 7.50 -1.04
N THR A 68 12.75 8.34 -1.99
CA THR A 68 12.46 9.77 -1.97
C THR A 68 11.43 10.04 -3.03
N VAL A 69 10.24 10.44 -2.60
CA VAL A 69 9.16 10.85 -3.49
C VAL A 69 9.16 12.36 -3.56
N ASP A 70 9.56 12.88 -4.72
CA ASP A 70 9.51 14.30 -5.01
C ASP A 70 8.13 14.69 -5.56
N LEU A 71 7.35 15.44 -4.77
CA LEU A 71 6.01 15.90 -5.14
C LEU A 71 6.00 17.33 -5.67
N SER A 72 7.15 17.89 -6.05
CA SER A 72 7.27 19.26 -6.61
C SER A 72 6.51 19.50 -7.92
N TYR A 73 5.97 18.43 -8.53
CA TYR A 73 5.13 18.50 -9.73
C TYR A 73 3.73 17.94 -9.55
N ALA A 74 3.32 17.61 -8.32
CA ALA A 74 1.92 17.31 -8.05
C ALA A 74 1.09 18.56 -8.38
N SER A 75 -0.07 18.37 -9.01
CA SER A 75 -0.91 19.51 -9.40
C SER A 75 -1.35 20.23 -8.14
N GLU A 76 -0.95 21.49 -8.01
CA GLU A 76 -1.26 22.38 -6.88
C GLU A 76 -2.77 22.59 -6.65
N LYS A 77 -3.59 22.37 -7.67
CA LYS A 77 -5.00 22.79 -7.69
C LYS A 77 -6.00 21.79 -7.10
N SER A 78 -5.57 20.62 -6.64
CA SER A 78 -6.49 19.60 -6.13
C SER A 78 -5.84 18.74 -5.07
N ASP A 79 -6.65 18.19 -4.17
CA ASP A 79 -6.24 17.10 -3.28
C ASP A 79 -6.22 15.78 -4.09
N TRP A 80 -5.23 14.93 -3.82
CA TRP A 80 -5.04 13.65 -4.52
C TRP A 80 -5.09 12.52 -3.50
N ASN A 81 -6.00 11.58 -3.72
CA ASN A 81 -6.08 10.33 -2.98
C ASN A 81 -5.41 9.23 -3.81
N LEU A 82 -4.22 8.84 -3.40
CA LEU A 82 -3.39 7.82 -4.02
C LEU A 82 -3.24 6.64 -3.05
N SER A 83 -2.50 5.62 -3.49
CA SER A 83 -2.23 4.44 -2.68
C SER A 83 -0.83 3.95 -2.93
N TYR A 84 -0.22 3.27 -1.97
CA TYR A 84 1.01 2.53 -2.20
C TYR A 84 0.76 1.04 -1.94
N PHE A 85 1.47 0.17 -2.64
CA PHE A 85 1.36 -1.28 -2.46
C PHE A 85 2.67 -1.99 -2.77
N ALA A 86 2.85 -3.17 -2.20
CA ALA A 86 4.00 -4.01 -2.52
C ALA A 86 3.86 -4.62 -3.92
N SER A 87 4.84 -4.38 -4.78
CA SER A 87 4.81 -4.79 -6.19
C SER A 87 5.24 -6.24 -6.43
N LEU A 88 5.88 -6.86 -5.44
CA LEU A 88 6.50 -8.15 -5.60
C LEU A 88 5.60 -9.30 -5.18
N GLY A 89 5.64 -10.37 -5.98
CA GLY A 89 4.93 -11.62 -5.72
C GLY A 89 3.45 -11.40 -5.40
N MET A 90 3.01 -11.93 -4.26
CA MET A 90 1.65 -11.75 -3.74
C MET A 90 1.62 -10.95 -2.43
N HIS A 91 2.61 -10.07 -2.20
CA HIS A 91 2.70 -9.30 -0.96
C HIS A 91 1.54 -8.34 -0.78
N ARG A 92 1.05 -7.76 -1.88
CA ARG A 92 -0.17 -6.95 -1.87
C ARG A 92 -1.40 -7.73 -1.38
N ALA A 93 -1.51 -9.02 -1.72
CA ALA A 93 -2.68 -9.85 -1.36
C ALA A 93 -2.77 -10.17 0.13
N VAL A 94 -1.63 -10.12 0.84
CA VAL A 94 -1.56 -10.23 2.31
C VAL A 94 -1.47 -8.87 2.99
N GLY A 95 -1.85 -7.82 2.26
CA GLY A 95 -2.10 -6.46 2.72
C GLY A 95 -0.90 -5.58 3.00
N ALA A 96 0.18 -5.81 2.28
CA ALA A 96 1.20 -4.77 2.08
C ALA A 96 0.67 -3.67 1.13
N PHE A 97 -0.28 -2.88 1.60
CA PHE A 97 -0.80 -1.68 0.94
C PHE A 97 -1.22 -0.63 1.96
N GLY A 98 -1.30 0.62 1.54
CA GLY A 98 -1.75 1.74 2.38
C GLY A 98 -2.19 2.95 1.56
N GLY A 99 -2.77 3.93 2.25
CA GLY A 99 -3.20 5.18 1.66
C GLY A 99 -2.04 6.16 1.46
N PHE A 100 -2.09 6.95 0.40
CA PHE A 100 -1.15 8.03 0.13
C PHE A 100 -1.92 9.27 -0.28
N ASN A 101 -2.02 10.24 0.61
CA ASN A 101 -2.85 11.41 0.39
C ASN A 101 -1.95 12.64 0.23
N ILE A 102 -2.20 13.40 -0.83
CA ILE A 102 -1.52 14.66 -1.13
C ILE A 102 -2.54 15.78 -1.03
N GLN A 103 -2.38 16.63 -0.04
CA GLN A 103 -3.22 17.81 0.17
C GLN A 103 -2.68 19.02 -0.60
N ALA A 104 -3.58 19.84 -1.13
CA ALA A 104 -3.22 21.13 -1.69
C ALA A 104 -2.65 22.05 -0.60
N ARG A 105 -1.70 22.92 -0.96
CA ARG A 105 -1.19 23.90 0.01
C ARG A 105 -2.28 24.94 0.32
N PRO A 106 -2.32 25.50 1.54
CA PRO A 106 -3.35 26.47 1.94
C PRO A 106 -3.45 27.72 1.06
N VAL A 107 -2.38 28.05 0.33
CA VAL A 107 -2.30 29.23 -0.54
C VAL A 107 -3.05 29.03 -1.86
N ILE A 108 -3.29 27.78 -2.27
CA ILE A 108 -3.91 27.49 -3.57
C ILE A 108 -5.42 27.42 -3.42
N PHE A 109 -6.13 28.17 -4.24
CA PHE A 109 -7.58 28.10 -4.32
C PHE A 109 -8.01 26.76 -4.94
N VAL A 110 -8.87 26.07 -4.23
CA VAL A 110 -9.45 24.80 -4.64
C VAL A 110 -10.93 25.04 -4.96
N PRO A 111 -11.46 24.57 -6.11
CA PRO A 111 -12.79 24.95 -6.61
C PRO A 111 -13.97 24.25 -5.89
N TYR A 112 -13.76 23.80 -4.65
CA TYR A 112 -14.79 23.19 -3.80
C TYR A 112 -14.69 23.72 -2.37
N LEU A 113 -15.79 23.59 -1.63
CA LEU A 113 -15.85 23.97 -0.22
C LEU A 113 -14.90 23.10 0.60
N LYS A 114 -14.27 23.72 1.61
CA LYS A 114 -13.43 22.99 2.57
C LYS A 114 -14.27 21.92 3.27
N LEU A 115 -13.82 20.68 3.19
CA LEU A 115 -14.48 19.56 3.85
C LEU A 115 -14.38 19.69 5.37
N VAL A 116 -15.43 19.30 6.08
CA VAL A 116 -15.45 19.28 7.56
C VAL A 116 -14.66 18.08 8.09
N ALA A 117 -14.65 16.98 7.33
CA ALA A 117 -13.89 15.77 7.63
C ALA A 117 -13.54 15.02 6.35
N GLU A 118 -12.40 14.33 6.37
CA GLU A 118 -11.89 13.49 5.29
C GLU A 118 -11.59 12.10 5.86
N PHE A 119 -11.94 11.06 5.10
CA PHE A 119 -11.73 9.68 5.49
C PHE A 119 -11.14 8.89 4.33
N THR A 120 -10.06 8.17 4.59
CA THR A 120 -9.49 7.22 3.62
C THR A 120 -10.12 5.85 3.79
N ILE A 121 -10.66 5.32 2.70
CA ILE A 121 -11.25 3.98 2.65
C ILE A 121 -10.41 3.12 1.72
N LEU A 122 -9.75 2.12 2.29
CA LEU A 122 -9.00 1.10 1.57
C LEU A 122 -9.86 -0.16 1.48
N VAL A 123 -10.07 -0.65 0.26
CA VAL A 123 -10.87 -1.84 0.00
C VAL A 123 -9.98 -2.91 -0.63
N SER A 124 -9.94 -4.10 -0.03
CA SER A 124 -9.19 -5.24 -0.56
C SER A 124 -9.97 -6.54 -0.38
N ASP A 125 -9.67 -7.53 -1.21
CA ASP A 125 -10.07 -8.90 -0.97
C ASP A 125 -9.16 -9.56 0.08
N TRP A 126 -9.67 -10.64 0.67
CA TRP A 126 -8.97 -11.42 1.70
C TRP A 126 -9.03 -12.90 1.38
N TRP A 127 -7.90 -13.58 1.57
CA TRP A 127 -7.81 -15.03 1.46
C TRP A 127 -7.36 -15.66 2.77
N LYS A 128 -7.95 -16.82 3.10
CA LYS A 128 -7.53 -17.64 4.23
C LYS A 128 -6.25 -18.44 3.96
N SER A 129 -5.90 -18.60 2.68
CA SER A 129 -4.72 -19.34 2.24
C SER A 129 -3.47 -18.47 2.31
N ASP A 130 -2.34 -19.08 2.65
CA ASP A 130 -1.07 -18.36 2.66
C ASP A 130 -0.68 -17.89 1.25
N HIS A 131 -0.08 -16.69 1.17
CA HIS A 131 0.34 -16.07 -0.07
C HIS A 131 1.37 -16.90 -0.84
N LYS A 132 2.25 -17.65 -0.17
CA LYS A 132 3.20 -18.56 -0.84
C LYS A 132 2.46 -19.69 -1.55
N THR A 133 1.39 -20.23 -0.95
CA THR A 133 0.53 -21.24 -1.58
C THR A 133 -0.28 -20.66 -2.74
N LEU A 134 -0.83 -19.45 -2.59
CA LEU A 134 -1.55 -18.76 -3.67
C LEU A 134 -0.63 -18.49 -4.87
N ARG A 135 0.60 -18.05 -4.61
CA ARG A 135 1.64 -17.85 -5.61
C ARG A 135 1.99 -19.15 -6.34
N GLN A 136 2.35 -20.21 -5.60
CA GLN A 136 2.66 -21.52 -6.20
C GLN A 136 1.51 -22.06 -7.06
N ARG A 137 0.27 -21.83 -6.64
CA ARG A 137 -0.91 -22.23 -7.41
C ARG A 137 -1.00 -21.47 -8.73
N LEU A 138 -0.78 -20.16 -8.71
CA LEU A 138 -0.79 -19.35 -9.93
C LEU A 138 0.38 -19.71 -10.85
N ASP A 139 1.58 -19.91 -10.29
CA ASP A 139 2.77 -20.35 -11.03
C ASP A 139 2.57 -21.73 -11.69
N SER A 140 1.74 -22.58 -11.10
CA SER A 140 1.33 -23.88 -11.69
C SER A 140 0.25 -23.77 -12.78
N GLY A 141 -0.18 -22.55 -13.14
CA GLY A 141 -1.22 -22.30 -14.14
C GLY A 141 -2.65 -22.53 -13.65
N LYS A 142 -2.86 -22.70 -12.34
CA LYS A 142 -4.19 -22.90 -11.75
C LYS A 142 -4.82 -21.56 -11.36
N THR A 143 -6.14 -21.49 -11.43
CA THR A 143 -6.89 -20.31 -10.99
C THR A 143 -6.86 -20.13 -9.47
N LEU A 144 -6.93 -18.87 -9.03
CA LEU A 144 -7.02 -18.51 -7.62
C LEU A 144 -8.36 -18.98 -7.02
N PRO A 145 -8.37 -19.43 -5.75
CA PRO A 145 -9.60 -19.74 -5.05
C PRO A 145 -10.43 -18.46 -4.82
N LYS A 146 -11.74 -18.64 -4.62
CA LYS A 146 -12.62 -17.54 -4.21
C LYS A 146 -12.08 -16.89 -2.93
N PRO A 147 -12.03 -15.56 -2.85
CA PRO A 147 -11.65 -14.86 -1.63
C PRO A 147 -12.63 -15.19 -0.51
N ALA A 148 -12.13 -15.21 0.71
CA ALA A 148 -12.91 -15.47 1.91
C ALA A 148 -13.85 -14.30 2.25
N GLY A 149 -13.51 -13.09 1.83
CA GLY A 149 -14.33 -11.90 2.03
C GLY A 149 -13.66 -10.63 1.51
N LEU A 150 -14.36 -9.51 1.71
CA LEU A 150 -13.87 -8.17 1.47
C LEU A 150 -13.46 -7.53 2.80
N LEU A 151 -12.34 -6.82 2.80
CA LEU A 151 -11.86 -5.99 3.90
C LEU A 151 -12.09 -4.52 3.56
N ILE A 152 -12.57 -3.78 4.55
CA ILE A 152 -12.64 -2.32 4.51
C ILE A 152 -11.74 -1.82 5.64
N ASN A 153 -10.69 -1.07 5.30
CA ASN A 153 -9.66 -0.62 6.23
C ASN A 153 -9.10 -1.78 7.09
N GLY A 154 -8.85 -2.93 6.47
CA GLY A 154 -8.29 -4.13 7.11
C GLY A 154 -9.26 -4.88 8.03
N SER A 155 -10.46 -4.35 8.26
CA SER A 155 -11.49 -5.03 9.04
C SER A 155 -12.39 -5.87 8.12
N PRO A 156 -12.57 -7.17 8.40
CA PRO A 156 -13.56 -7.97 7.70
C PRO A 156 -14.96 -7.48 8.07
N CYS A 157 -15.84 -7.39 7.07
CA CYS A 157 -17.24 -7.02 7.27
C CYS A 157 -18.01 -8.04 8.16
N ALA A 158 -17.41 -9.20 8.47
CA ALA A 158 -17.88 -10.10 9.51
C ALA A 158 -16.72 -10.97 10.04
N THR A 159 -16.72 -11.23 11.34
CA THR A 159 -15.83 -12.12 12.13
C THR A 159 -14.40 -11.65 12.43
N SER A 160 -14.09 -11.56 13.73
CA SER A 160 -12.77 -11.26 14.31
C SER A 160 -11.72 -12.26 13.84
N SER A 161 -10.55 -11.77 13.42
CA SER A 161 -9.37 -12.61 13.16
C SER A 161 -8.16 -12.12 13.95
N LEU A 162 -7.52 -13.04 14.67
CA LEU A 162 -6.25 -12.83 15.35
C LEU A 162 -5.11 -12.72 14.32
N VAL A 163 -4.42 -11.59 14.33
CA VAL A 163 -3.24 -11.32 13.50
C VAL A 163 -1.99 -11.78 14.25
N LYS A 164 -1.16 -12.62 13.61
CA LYS A 164 0.16 -12.97 14.14
C LYS A 164 1.18 -11.89 13.76
N GLN A 165 1.91 -11.43 14.76
CA GLN A 165 3.00 -10.46 14.67
C GLN A 165 4.27 -11.15 14.13
N VAL A 166 4.90 -10.56 13.12
CA VAL A 166 6.27 -10.91 12.63
C VAL A 166 7.10 -9.64 12.65
#